data_AF-A0A3D4W6K2-F1
#
_entry.id   AF-A0A3D4W6K2-F1
#
_cell.length_a   1.000
_cell.length_b   1.000
_cell.length_c   1.000
_cell.angle_alpha   90.00
_cell.angle_beta   90.00
_cell.angle_gamma   90.00
#
_symmetry.space_group_name_H-M   'P 1'
#
loop_
_entity.id
_entity.type
_entity.pdbx_description
1 polymer ?
#
loop_
_entity_poly.entity_id
_entity_poly.type
_entity_poly.pdbx_seq_one_letter_code
_entity_poly.pdbx_strand_id
1 'polypeptide(L)'
;MKFISPKELKALIDSKTDFILIDTREPEKYEACHISGAVSMPQLQLPSMLNKIDPKKKIIIYCIYGIKSEQVYIYLKDKLKIKDLSILEGGIYQYAMEIDQGMAV
;
A
#
# COMPACT_ATOMS: atom_id res chain seq x y z
N MET A 1 12.67 -1.23 -8.26
CA MET A 1 11.30 -1.07 -7.70
C MET A 1 10.76 0.28 -8.12
N LYS A 2 9.44 0.46 -8.12
CA LYS A 2 8.83 1.78 -8.29
C LYS A 2 8.32 2.28 -6.94
N PHE A 3 8.38 3.58 -6.76
CA PHE A 3 7.94 4.26 -5.56
C PHE A 3 6.94 5.35 -5.92
N ILE A 4 6.11 5.73 -4.96
CA ILE A 4 5.18 6.85 -5.06
C ILE A 4 5.26 7.65 -3.76
N SER A 5 5.37 8.97 -3.87
CA SER A 5 5.40 9.85 -2.71
C SER A 5 4.02 9.98 -2.06
N PRO A 6 3.94 10.38 -0.77
CA PRO A 6 2.66 10.68 -0.12
C PRO A 6 1.80 11.70 -0.88
N LYS A 7 2.42 12.73 -1.45
CA LYS A 7 1.73 13.78 -2.22
C LYS A 7 1.13 13.24 -3.52
N GLU A 8 1.86 12.39 -4.23
CA GLU A 8 1.33 11.73 -5.43
C GLU A 8 0.19 10.76 -5.10
N LEU A 9 0.32 9.96 -4.02
CA LEU A 9 -0.77 9.11 -3.55
C LEU A 9 -2.01 9.94 -3.22
N LYS A 10 -1.84 11.07 -2.51
CA LYS A 10 -2.94 11.98 -2.19
C LYS A 10 -3.60 12.53 -3.46
N ALA A 11 -2.84 12.94 -4.46
CA ALA A 11 -3.37 13.39 -5.74
C ALA A 11 -4.18 12.29 -6.47
N LEU A 12 -3.74 11.02 -6.40
CA LEU A 12 -4.51 9.89 -6.95
C LEU A 12 -5.84 9.69 -6.22
N ILE A 13 -5.84 9.79 -4.89
CA ILE A 13 -7.05 9.72 -4.06
C ILE A 13 -8.01 10.85 -4.44
N ASP A 14 -7.52 12.09 -4.49
CA ASP A 14 -8.35 13.29 -4.72
C ASP A 14 -8.92 13.32 -6.15
N SER A 15 -8.16 12.83 -7.12
CA SER A 15 -8.62 12.67 -8.51
C SER A 15 -9.55 11.48 -8.72
N LYS A 16 -9.80 10.66 -7.69
CA LYS A 16 -10.58 9.41 -7.78
C LYS A 16 -10.07 8.49 -8.87
N THR A 17 -8.75 8.45 -9.06
CA THR A 17 -8.12 7.52 -10.00
C THR A 17 -8.43 6.08 -9.56
N ASP A 18 -8.65 5.16 -10.49
CA ASP A 18 -8.85 3.75 -10.16
C ASP A 18 -7.50 3.07 -9.86
N PHE A 19 -7.28 2.70 -8.60
CA PHE A 19 -6.12 1.95 -8.13
C PHE A 19 -6.48 1.12 -6.89
N ILE A 20 -5.61 0.17 -6.54
CA ILE A 20 -5.71 -0.62 -5.32
C ILE A 20 -4.61 -0.16 -4.37
N LEU A 21 -5.01 0.27 -3.17
CA LEU A 21 -4.09 0.58 -2.08
C LEU A 21 -4.08 -0.59 -1.10
N ILE A 22 -2.92 -1.15 -0.80
CA ILE A 22 -2.78 -2.34 0.05
C ILE A 22 -1.93 -1.99 1.27
N ASP A 23 -2.51 -2.24 2.45
CA ASP A 23 -1.77 -2.22 3.70
C ASP A 23 -1.23 -3.61 4.01
N THR A 24 0.08 -3.72 4.17
CA THR A 24 0.78 -4.99 4.40
C THR A 24 1.11 -5.24 5.87
N ARG A 25 0.72 -4.33 6.76
CA ARG A 25 0.94 -4.43 8.21
C ARG A 25 0.06 -5.51 8.83
N GLU A 26 0.34 -5.81 10.10
CA GLU A 26 -0.51 -6.70 10.89
C GLU A 26 -1.95 -6.14 11.01
N PRO A 27 -2.98 -7.01 11.07
CA PRO A 27 -4.38 -6.60 11.13
C PRO A 27 -4.66 -5.56 12.21
N GLU A 28 -4.09 -5.72 13.40
CA GLU A 28 -4.32 -4.83 14.54
C GLU A 28 -3.85 -3.40 14.25
N LYS A 29 -2.78 -3.24 13.46
CA LYS A 29 -2.29 -1.91 13.04
C LYS A 29 -3.17 -1.28 11.99
N TYR A 30 -3.72 -2.08 11.09
CA TYR A 30 -4.70 -1.61 10.11
C TYR A 30 -5.98 -1.13 10.81
N GLU A 31 -6.50 -1.92 11.75
CA GLU A 31 -7.71 -1.57 12.52
C GLU A 31 -7.51 -0.32 13.38
N ALA A 32 -6.32 -0.13 13.97
CA ALA A 32 -6.02 1.05 14.77
C ALA A 32 -6.01 2.34 13.92
N CYS A 33 -5.38 2.31 12.75
CA CYS A 33 -5.34 3.44 11.82
C CYS A 33 -4.83 2.97 10.46
N HIS A 34 -5.47 3.35 9.36
CA HIS A 34 -5.00 3.06 8.00
C HIS A 34 -5.33 4.22 7.06
N ILE A 35 -4.64 4.28 5.92
CA ILE A 35 -4.96 5.26 4.87
C ILE A 35 -6.33 4.92 4.29
N SER A 36 -7.23 5.89 4.23
CA SER A 36 -8.60 5.69 3.74
C SER A 36 -8.62 5.04 2.34
N GLY A 37 -9.47 4.02 2.18
CA GLY A 37 -9.56 3.23 0.95
C GLY A 37 -8.49 2.14 0.79
N ALA A 38 -7.57 1.99 1.75
CA ALA A 38 -6.66 0.85 1.78
C ALA A 38 -7.40 -0.47 2.05
N VAL A 39 -6.89 -1.55 1.48
CA VAL A 39 -7.31 -2.92 1.75
C VAL A 39 -6.26 -3.59 2.61
N SER A 40 -6.66 -4.17 3.75
CA SER A 40 -5.77 -4.97 4.60
C SER A 40 -5.39 -6.27 3.89
N MET A 41 -4.09 -6.45 3.60
CA MET A 41 -3.51 -7.71 3.16
C MET A 41 -2.17 -7.93 3.86
N PRO A 42 -2.18 -8.42 5.12
CA PRO A 42 -0.98 -8.62 5.91
C PRO A 42 0.05 -9.50 5.20
N GLN A 43 1.34 -9.20 5.37
CA GLN A 43 2.44 -9.93 4.73
C GLN A 43 2.34 -11.47 4.88
N LEU A 44 1.95 -11.95 6.06
CA LEU A 44 1.84 -13.39 6.35
C LEU A 44 0.61 -14.05 5.69
N GLN A 45 -0.42 -13.27 5.37
CA GLN A 45 -1.67 -13.75 4.77
C GLN A 45 -1.70 -13.56 3.25
N LEU A 46 -0.78 -12.77 2.69
CA LEU A 46 -0.67 -12.49 1.25
C LEU A 46 -0.79 -13.72 0.34
N PRO A 47 -0.13 -14.87 0.62
CA PRO A 47 -0.21 -16.06 -0.24
C PRO A 47 -1.64 -16.59 -0.44
N SER A 48 -2.51 -16.49 0.56
CA SER A 48 -3.91 -16.94 0.48
C SER A 48 -4.86 -15.90 -0.11
N MET A 49 -4.38 -14.67 -0.32
CA MET A 49 -5.18 -13.52 -0.76
C MET A 49 -4.86 -13.07 -2.19
N LEU A 50 -3.92 -13.73 -2.88
CA LEU A 50 -3.48 -13.36 -4.23
C LEU A 50 -4.62 -13.28 -5.25
N ASN A 51 -5.66 -14.11 -5.10
CA ASN A 51 -6.85 -14.12 -5.95
C ASN A 51 -7.72 -12.86 -5.83
N LYS A 52 -7.52 -12.04 -4.79
CA LYS A 52 -8.24 -10.78 -4.57
C LYS A 52 -7.60 -9.59 -5.29
N ILE A 53 -6.42 -9.78 -5.88
CA ILE A 53 -5.65 -8.72 -6.52
C ILE A 53 -5.89 -8.80 -8.03
N ASP A 54 -6.42 -7.73 -8.62
CA ASP A 54 -6.46 -7.58 -10.08
C ASP A 54 -5.11 -7.06 -10.59
N PRO A 55 -4.30 -7.88 -11.27
CA PRO A 55 -2.95 -7.48 -11.71
C PRO A 55 -2.95 -6.46 -12.86
N LYS A 56 -4.12 -6.16 -13.44
CA LYS A 56 -4.27 -5.12 -14.48
C LYS A 56 -4.39 -3.72 -13.91
N LYS A 57 -4.79 -3.59 -12.64
CA LYS A 57 -4.91 -2.30 -11.97
C LYS A 57 -3.56 -1.79 -11.49
N LYS A 58 -3.49 -0.48 -11.28
CA LYS A 58 -2.40 0.14 -10.51
C LYS A 58 -2.50 -0.32 -9.07
N ILE A 59 -1.41 -0.85 -8.52
CA ILE A 59 -1.34 -1.34 -7.14
C ILE A 59 -0.27 -0.55 -6.40
N ILE A 60 -0.64 -0.02 -5.25
CA ILE A 60 0.24 0.70 -4.34
C ILE A 60 0.24 -0.06 -3.03
N ILE A 61 1.42 -0.46 -2.55
CA ILE A 61 1.55 -1.15 -1.26
C ILE A 61 2.29 -0.28 -0.25
N TYR A 62 1.94 -0.42 1.02
CA TYR A 62 2.65 0.27 2.09
C TYR A 62 2.76 -0.60 3.35
N CYS A 63 3.74 -0.24 4.18
CA CYS A 63 3.86 -0.69 5.55
C CYS A 63 4.10 0.55 6.43
N ILE A 64 4.68 0.39 7.62
CA ILE A 64 4.88 1.52 8.56
C ILE A 64 5.84 2.57 7.96
N TYR A 65 7.03 2.13 7.52
CA TYR A 65 8.12 3.01 7.06
C TYR A 65 8.52 2.76 5.60
N GLY A 66 7.77 1.95 4.84
CA GLY A 66 8.11 1.56 3.46
C GLY A 66 9.17 0.44 3.32
N ILE A 67 9.97 0.17 4.36
CA ILE A 67 11.12 -0.78 4.30
C ILE A 67 10.68 -2.23 4.07
N LYS A 68 9.69 -2.72 4.83
CA LYS A 68 9.24 -4.13 4.73
C LYS A 68 8.42 -4.40 3.46
N SER A 69 7.96 -3.35 2.79
CA SER A 69 7.17 -3.46 1.57
C SER A 69 7.98 -4.00 0.39
N GLU A 70 9.31 -3.96 0.44
CA GLU A 70 10.17 -4.46 -0.64
C GLU A 70 10.00 -5.96 -0.90
N GLN A 71 9.94 -6.76 0.17
CA GLN A 71 9.73 -8.21 0.06
C GLN A 71 8.35 -8.53 -0.53
N VAL A 72 7.32 -7.79 -0.08
CA VAL A 72 5.97 -7.92 -0.61
C VAL A 72 5.91 -7.50 -2.09
N TYR A 73 6.60 -6.42 -2.46
CA TYR A 73 6.69 -5.97 -3.85
C TYR A 73 7.26 -7.08 -4.76
N ILE A 74 8.39 -7.68 -4.36
CA ILE A 74 9.03 -8.74 -5.15
C ILE A 74 8.10 -9.93 -5.26
N TYR A 75 7.51 -10.35 -4.14
CA TYR A 75 6.59 -11.47 -4.10
C TYR A 75 5.38 -11.27 -5.02
N LEU A 76 4.69 -10.13 -4.90
CA LEU A 76 3.53 -9.80 -5.73
C LEU A 76 3.90 -9.69 -7.21
N LYS A 77 5.02 -9.05 -7.53
CA LYS A 77 5.48 -8.90 -8.91
C LYS A 77 5.85 -10.24 -9.53
N ASP A 78 6.45 -11.15 -8.77
CA ASP A 78 6.75 -12.50 -9.26
C ASP A 78 5.48 -13.33 -9.47
N LYS A 79 4.59 -13.38 -8.47
CA LYS A 79 3.40 -14.25 -8.49
C LYS A 79 2.32 -13.80 -9.46
N LEU A 80 2.09 -12.50 -9.57
CA LEU A 80 0.97 -11.94 -10.31
C LEU A 80 1.40 -11.21 -11.59
N LYS A 81 2.71 -11.07 -11.83
CA LYS A 81 3.27 -10.36 -13.00
C LYS A 81 2.68 -8.96 -13.18
N ILE A 82 2.40 -8.27 -12.07
CA ILE A 82 1.80 -6.93 -12.03
C ILE A 82 2.69 -5.94 -12.79
N LYS A 83 2.06 -5.19 -13.70
CA LYS A 83 2.75 -4.18 -14.53
C LYS A 83 2.98 -2.86 -13.79
N ASP A 84 1.97 -2.38 -13.07
CA ASP A 84 2.01 -1.12 -12.33
C ASP A 84 1.87 -1.38 -10.82
N LEU A 85 3.01 -1.65 -10.20
CA LEU A 85 3.16 -1.86 -8.77
C LEU A 85 4.12 -0.81 -8.23
N SER A 86 3.76 -0.13 -7.15
CA SER A 86 4.60 0.86 -6.46
C SER A 86 4.56 0.68 -4.95
N ILE A 87 5.61 1.11 -4.27
CA ILE A 87 5.68 1.20 -2.80
C ILE A 87 5.45 2.66 -2.39
N LEU A 88 4.62 2.91 -1.37
CA LEU A 88 4.51 4.23 -0.76
C LEU A 88 5.80 4.58 -0.01
N GLU A 89 6.46 5.66 -0.43
CA GLU A 89 7.67 6.17 0.21
C GLU A 89 7.40 6.57 1.66
N GLY A 90 8.28 6.13 2.57
CA GLY A 90 8.14 6.38 4.01
C GLY A 90 6.92 5.74 4.68
N GLY A 91 6.12 4.96 3.94
CA GLY A 91 4.95 4.26 4.44
C GLY A 91 3.86 5.18 5.00
N ILE A 92 3.02 4.62 5.86
CA ILE A 92 1.94 5.36 6.52
C ILE A 92 2.46 6.44 7.48
N TYR A 93 3.67 6.27 8.03
CA TYR A 93 4.27 7.25 8.93
C TYR A 93 4.53 8.59 8.22
N GLN A 94 5.22 8.56 7.07
CA GLN A 94 5.48 9.77 6.30
C GLN A 94 4.18 10.35 5.71
N TYR A 95 3.22 9.49 5.32
CA TYR A 95 1.91 9.95 4.89
C TYR A 95 1.18 10.75 5.98
N ALA A 96 1.18 10.29 7.23
CA ALA A 96 0.58 11.04 8.33
C ALA A 96 1.31 12.36 8.59
N MET A 97 2.64 12.38 8.54
CA MET A 97 3.39 13.63 8.77
C MET A 97 3.11 14.70 7.69
N GLU A 98 3.02 14.29 6.42
CA GLU A 98 2.94 15.22 5.29
C GLU A 98 1.53 15.53 4.81
N ILE A 99 0.60 14.57 4.93
CA ILE A 99 -0.73 14.64 4.31
C ILE A 99 -1.84 14.68 5.36
N ASP A 100 -1.78 13.82 6.37
CA ASP A 100 -2.84 13.70 7.38
C ASP A 100 -2.26 13.64 8.81
N GLN A 101 -1.93 14.84 9.33
CA GLN A 101 -1.30 15.02 10.63
C GLN A 101 -2.20 14.60 11.82
N GLY A 102 -3.48 14.32 11.56
CA GLY A 102 -4.41 13.81 12.55
C GLY A 102 -4.37 12.28 12.71
N MET A 103 -3.68 11.56 11.82
CA MET A 103 -3.57 10.10 11.92
C MET A 103 -2.69 9.68 13.10
N ALA A 104 -3.24 8.84 13.97
CA ALA A 104 -2.52 8.23 15.08
C ALA A 104 -1.81 6.94 14.60
N VAL A 105 -0.65 7.11 13.95
CA VAL A 105 0.14 6.03 13.33
C VAL A 105 1.19 5.43 14.26
#